data_AF-V5IB29-F1
#
_entry.id   AF-V5IB29-F1
#
_cell.length_a   1.000
_cell.length_b   1.000
_cell.length_c   1.000
_cell.angle_alpha   90.00
_cell.angle_beta   90.00
_cell.angle_gamma   90.00
#
_symmetry.space_group_name_H-M   'P 1'
#
loop_
_entity.id
_entity.type
_entity.pdbx_description
1 polymer ?
#
loop_
_entity_poly.entity_id
_entity_poly.type
_entity_poly.pdbx_seq_one_letter_code
_entity_poly.pdbx_strand_id
1 'polypeptide(L)'
;EILEKKMYEHPMHKNALLETEYTKYEEKVVCKEELRVARQKLLEAKSVLQLDELRCRKRILRRLGYCTSTDVIQLKGRVACELSSADELLITEMIFNGVFGNLTPPQACSLLSCFVCDEKGQETPKLSEELSGPLRQMQDLARRI
;
A
#
# COMPACT_ATOMS: atom_id res chain seq x y z
N GLU A 1 -30.03 -17.46 -35.10
CA GLU A 1 -30.77 -18.73 -35.25
C GLU A 1 -31.29 -19.34 -33.94
N ILE A 2 -30.47 -19.94 -33.04
CA ILE A 2 -31.00 -20.65 -31.84
C ILE A 2 -31.70 -19.71 -30.83
N LEU A 3 -31.12 -18.54 -30.56
CA LEU A 3 -31.67 -17.58 -29.60
C LEU A 3 -32.95 -16.91 -30.13
N GLU A 4 -33.01 -16.60 -31.42
CA GLU A 4 -34.22 -16.05 -32.07
C GLU A 4 -35.36 -17.06 -32.01
N LYS A 5 -35.11 -18.32 -32.34
CA LYS A 5 -36.11 -19.38 -32.24
C LYS A 5 -36.69 -19.48 -30.83
N LYS A 6 -35.82 -19.47 -29.81
CA LYS A 6 -36.23 -19.46 -28.39
C LYS A 6 -37.00 -18.20 -27.98
N MET A 7 -36.65 -17.04 -28.54
CA MET A 7 -37.34 -15.79 -28.28
C MET A 7 -38.78 -15.85 -28.82
N TYR A 8 -38.98 -16.28 -30.07
CA TYR A 8 -40.30 -16.40 -30.69
C TYR A 8 -41.17 -17.52 -30.06
N GLU A 9 -40.55 -18.58 -29.57
CA GLU A 9 -41.21 -19.68 -28.84
C GLU A 9 -41.62 -19.28 -27.41
N HIS A 10 -41.01 -18.24 -26.83
CA HIS A 10 -41.28 -17.84 -25.44
C HIS A 10 -42.70 -17.25 -25.29
N PRO A 11 -43.50 -17.66 -24.29
CA PRO A 11 -44.89 -17.22 -24.13
C PRO A 11 -45.09 -15.71 -24.04
N MET A 12 -44.10 -15.00 -23.49
CA MET A 12 -44.17 -13.54 -23.38
C MET A 12 -44.00 -12.80 -24.71
N HIS A 13 -43.44 -13.42 -25.75
CA HIS A 13 -43.20 -12.75 -27.04
C HIS A 13 -44.48 -12.23 -27.71
N LYS A 14 -45.61 -12.90 -27.46
CA LYS A 14 -46.93 -12.52 -28.01
C LYS A 14 -47.84 -11.82 -27.00
N ASN A 15 -47.34 -11.56 -25.78
CA ASN A 15 -48.13 -10.98 -24.72
C ASN A 15 -48.22 -9.45 -24.90
N ALA A 16 -49.43 -8.89 -24.86
CA ALA A 16 -49.65 -7.45 -24.97
C ALA A 16 -48.99 -6.63 -23.84
N LEU A 17 -48.71 -7.28 -22.71
CA LEU A 17 -48.04 -6.66 -21.56
C LEU A 17 -46.51 -6.75 -21.63
N LEU A 18 -45.94 -7.39 -22.66
CA LEU A 18 -44.50 -7.62 -22.77
C LEU A 18 -43.70 -6.34 -22.60
N GLU A 19 -44.06 -5.28 -23.33
CA GLU A 19 -43.35 -4.01 -23.31
C GLU A 19 -43.34 -3.40 -21.90
N THR A 20 -44.52 -3.32 -21.26
CA THR A 20 -44.66 -2.75 -19.91
C THR A 20 -43.95 -3.60 -18.84
N GLU A 21 -44.09 -4.92 -18.87
CA GLU A 21 -43.49 -5.82 -17.87
C GLU A 21 -41.98 -5.98 -18.08
N TYR A 22 -41.51 -5.91 -19.33
CA TYR A 22 -40.08 -5.94 -19.63
C TYR A 22 -39.38 -4.67 -19.15
N THR A 23 -39.95 -3.47 -19.37
CA THR A 23 -39.41 -2.22 -18.81
C THR A 23 -39.35 -2.27 -17.27
N LYS A 24 -40.40 -2.73 -16.59
CA LYS A 24 -40.38 -2.93 -15.13
C LYS A 24 -39.31 -3.92 -14.69
N TYR A 25 -39.08 -4.97 -15.47
CA TYR A 25 -38.04 -5.95 -15.18
C TYR A 25 -36.64 -5.34 -15.35
N GLU A 26 -36.40 -4.54 -16.40
CA GLU A 26 -35.15 -3.82 -16.59
C GLU A 26 -34.87 -2.85 -15.43
N GLU A 27 -35.84 -2.04 -15.03
CA GLU A 27 -35.73 -1.16 -13.86
C GLU A 27 -35.39 -1.94 -12.58
N LYS A 28 -36.08 -3.07 -12.36
CA LYS A 28 -35.81 -3.96 -11.22
C LYS A 28 -34.38 -4.50 -11.26
N VAL A 29 -33.86 -4.87 -12.43
CA VAL A 29 -32.48 -5.36 -12.59
C VAL A 29 -31.48 -4.26 -12.25
N VAL A 30 -31.71 -3.03 -12.72
CA VAL A 30 -30.87 -1.87 -12.40
C VAL A 30 -30.87 -1.61 -10.88
N CYS A 31 -32.04 -1.47 -10.25
CA CYS A 31 -32.12 -1.25 -8.80
C CYS A 31 -31.48 -2.39 -8.00
N LYS A 32 -31.57 -3.64 -8.47
CA LYS A 32 -30.92 -4.78 -7.81
C LYS A 32 -29.40 -4.67 -7.87
N GLU A 33 -28.85 -4.20 -8.99
CA GLU A 33 -27.42 -3.99 -9.14
C GLU A 33 -26.94 -2.80 -8.31
N GLU A 34 -27.68 -1.69 -8.29
CA GLU A 34 -27.41 -0.55 -7.41
C GLU A 34 -27.41 -0.95 -5.93
N LEU A 35 -28.38 -1.77 -5.51
CA LEU A 35 -28.44 -2.31 -4.15
C LEU A 35 -27.22 -3.19 -3.85
N ARG A 36 -26.79 -4.02 -4.79
CA ARG A 36 -25.59 -4.86 -4.65
C ARG A 36 -24.35 -4.00 -4.43
N VAL A 37 -24.16 -2.97 -5.25
CA VAL A 37 -23.05 -2.02 -5.14
C VAL A 37 -23.11 -1.24 -3.83
N ALA A 38 -24.28 -0.73 -3.44
CA ALA A 38 -24.47 0.01 -2.20
C ALA A 38 -24.18 -0.86 -0.95
N ARG A 39 -24.60 -2.12 -0.96
CA ARG A 39 -24.27 -3.09 0.10
C ARG A 39 -22.78 -3.36 0.20
N GLN A 40 -22.10 -3.49 -0.94
CA GLN A 40 -20.66 -3.68 -0.98
C GLN A 40 -19.93 -2.45 -0.40
N LYS A 41 -20.30 -1.24 -0.83
CA LYS A 41 -19.75 0.01 -0.28
C LYS A 41 -19.99 0.15 1.23
N LEU A 42 -21.17 -0.24 1.71
CA LEU A 42 -21.50 -0.22 3.13
C LEU A 42 -20.67 -1.24 3.93
N LEU A 43 -20.40 -2.41 3.36
CA LEU A 43 -19.51 -3.40 3.96
C LEU A 43 -18.07 -2.88 4.03
N GLU A 44 -17.57 -2.27 2.96
CA GLU A 44 -16.25 -1.64 2.90
C GLU A 44 -16.12 -0.50 3.91
N ALA A 45 -17.13 0.38 4.00
CA ALA A 45 -17.15 1.47 4.97
C ALA A 45 -17.22 0.99 6.43
N LYS A 46 -17.82 -0.18 6.69
CA LYS A 46 -17.86 -0.82 8.02
C LYS A 46 -16.63 -1.66 8.32
N SER A 47 -15.92 -2.11 7.29
CA SER A 47 -14.63 -2.77 7.48
C SER A 47 -13.68 -1.75 8.08
N VAL A 48 -12.92 -2.16 9.11
CA VAL A 48 -11.82 -1.32 9.58
C VAL A 48 -10.74 -1.42 8.52
N LEU A 49 -10.81 -0.52 7.53
CA LEU A 49 -10.04 -0.53 6.28
C LEU A 49 -8.52 -0.75 6.50
N GLN A 50 -8.02 -0.37 7.68
CA GLN A 50 -6.61 -0.42 8.03
C GLN A 50 -6.17 -1.68 8.78
N LEU A 51 -7.07 -2.62 9.14
CA LEU A 51 -6.65 -3.81 9.91
C LEU A 51 -5.77 -4.76 9.11
N ASP A 52 -6.06 -4.94 7.82
CA ASP A 52 -5.25 -5.82 6.97
C ASP A 52 -3.90 -5.19 6.67
N GLU A 53 -3.86 -3.88 6.42
CA GLU A 53 -2.61 -3.14 6.30
C GLU A 53 -1.80 -3.18 7.61
N LEU A 54 -2.44 -2.99 8.77
CA LEU A 54 -1.80 -3.09 10.08
C LEU A 54 -1.21 -4.48 10.31
N ARG A 55 -1.92 -5.55 9.92
CA ARG A 55 -1.41 -6.93 10.00
C ARG A 55 -0.17 -7.12 9.12
N CYS A 56 -0.19 -6.59 7.89
CA CYS A 56 0.97 -6.61 6.99
C CYS A 56 2.16 -5.86 7.57
N ARG A 57 1.96 -4.63 8.09
CA ARG A 57 3.00 -3.82 8.73
C ARG A 57 3.57 -4.52 9.98
N LYS A 58 2.71 -5.07 10.85
CA LYS A 58 3.14 -5.87 12.02
C LYS A 58 4.02 -7.05 11.62
N ARG A 59 3.69 -7.75 10.51
CA ARG A 59 4.52 -8.85 10.00
C ARG A 59 5.94 -8.39 9.68
N ILE A 60 6.09 -7.24 9.03
CA ILE A 60 7.40 -6.66 8.71
C ILE A 60 8.15 -6.28 9.98
N LEU A 61 7.49 -5.55 10.91
CA LEU A 61 8.09 -5.14 12.18
C LEU A 61 8.60 -6.34 13.01
N ARG A 62 7.84 -7.44 13.03
CA ARG A 62 8.28 -8.69 13.67
C ARG A 62 9.47 -9.33 12.96
N ARG A 63 9.46 -9.37 11.62
CA ARG A 63 10.55 -9.93 10.81
C ARG A 63 11.86 -9.16 10.98
N LEU A 64 11.78 -7.84 11.10
CA LEU A 64 12.95 -6.96 11.27
C LEU A 64 13.40 -6.83 12.75
N GLY A 65 12.63 -7.38 13.69
CA GLY A 65 12.98 -7.39 15.12
C GLY A 65 12.62 -6.09 15.88
N TYR A 66 11.64 -5.32 15.38
CA TYR A 66 11.15 -4.09 16.04
C TYR A 66 10.17 -4.42 17.17
N CYS A 67 9.45 -5.55 17.05
CA CYS A 67 8.61 -6.11 18.10
C CYS A 67 8.66 -7.65 18.08
N THR A 68 8.25 -8.27 19.18
CA THR A 68 8.11 -9.73 19.28
C THR A 68 6.88 -10.23 18.52
N SER A 69 6.76 -11.55 18.36
CA SER A 69 5.55 -12.20 17.84
C SER A 69 4.27 -11.88 18.64
N THR A 70 4.43 -11.50 19.91
CA THR A 70 3.36 -11.05 20.82
C THR A 70 3.20 -9.53 20.88
N ASP A 71 3.75 -8.81 19.90
CA ASP A 71 3.65 -7.34 19.76
C ASP A 71 4.32 -6.54 20.90
N VAL A 72 5.29 -7.14 21.59
CA VAL A 72 6.09 -6.43 22.61
C VAL A 72 7.24 -5.70 21.92
N ILE A 73 7.33 -4.38 22.11
CA ILE A 73 8.37 -3.54 21.50
C ILE A 73 9.78 -3.96 21.94
N GLN A 74 10.71 -4.00 20.99
CA GLN A 74 12.13 -4.32 21.21
C GLN A 74 12.99 -3.05 21.15
N LEU A 75 14.30 -3.18 21.38
CA LEU A 75 15.22 -2.03 21.34
C LEU A 75 15.19 -1.30 19.99
N LYS A 76 15.21 -2.02 18.87
CA LYS A 76 15.05 -1.44 17.52
C LYS A 76 13.77 -0.61 17.41
N GLY A 77 12.66 -1.16 17.89
CA GLY A 77 11.38 -0.45 17.91
C GLY A 77 11.43 0.84 18.73
N ARG A 78 12.07 0.82 19.90
CA ARG A 78 12.22 2.03 20.73
C ARG A 78 13.06 3.09 20.04
N VAL A 79 14.18 2.71 19.40
CA VAL A 79 15.02 3.65 18.63
C VAL A 79 14.21 4.26 17.48
N ALA A 80 13.45 3.45 16.76
CA ALA A 80 12.60 3.92 15.66
C ALA A 80 11.52 4.89 16.13
N CYS A 81 10.96 4.71 17.33
CA CYS A 81 9.98 5.64 17.90
C CYS A 81 10.53 7.06 18.14
N GLU A 82 11.84 7.23 18.24
CA GLU A 82 12.48 8.54 18.41
C GLU A 82 12.76 9.25 17.07
N LEU A 83 12.52 8.58 15.94
CA LEU A 83 12.74 9.11 14.60
C LEU A 83 11.40 9.53 13.99
N SER A 84 11.12 10.83 13.99
CA SER A 84 9.84 11.38 13.48
C SER A 84 9.94 12.11 12.15
N SER A 85 11.15 12.42 11.70
CA SER A 85 11.41 13.38 10.61
C SER A 85 11.91 12.73 9.31
N ALA A 86 11.95 11.41 9.26
CA ALA A 86 12.51 10.62 8.16
C ALA A 86 11.98 9.18 8.22
N ASP A 87 12.34 8.34 7.25
CA ASP A 87 12.04 6.90 7.26
C ASP A 87 12.71 6.22 8.48
N GLU A 88 11.91 5.94 9.50
CA GLU A 88 12.35 5.42 10.78
C GLU A 88 12.88 3.98 10.69
N LEU A 89 12.39 3.19 9.73
CA LEU A 89 12.83 1.81 9.54
C LEU A 89 14.22 1.78 8.91
N LEU A 90 14.42 2.52 7.82
CA LEU A 90 15.69 2.51 7.12
C LEU A 90 16.81 3.10 7.96
N ILE A 91 16.58 4.25 8.62
CA ILE A 91 17.59 4.87 9.49
C ILE A 91 17.93 3.96 10.67
N THR A 92 16.93 3.34 11.30
CA THR A 92 17.18 2.40 12.40
C THR A 92 17.98 1.19 11.91
N GLU A 93 17.66 0.62 10.75
CA GLU A 93 18.49 -0.45 10.16
C GLU A 93 19.92 0.02 9.88
N MET A 94 20.13 1.24 9.38
CA MET A 94 21.47 1.79 9.15
C MET A 94 22.28 1.92 10.44
N ILE A 95 21.64 2.38 11.53
CA ILE A 95 22.27 2.46 12.86
C ILE A 95 22.68 1.07 13.34
N PHE A 96 21.77 0.09 13.31
CA PHE A 96 22.04 -1.26 13.80
C PHE A 96 23.00 -2.07 12.92
N ASN A 97 23.11 -1.75 11.63
CA ASN A 97 24.13 -2.31 10.73
C ASN A 97 25.47 -1.55 10.79
N GLY A 98 25.59 -0.53 11.65
CA GLY A 98 26.85 0.20 11.86
C GLY A 98 27.27 1.11 10.72
N VAL A 99 26.34 1.49 9.81
CA VAL A 99 26.65 2.32 8.63
C VAL A 99 27.31 3.64 9.04
N PHE A 100 26.80 4.27 10.10
CA PHE A 100 27.32 5.55 10.59
C PHE A 100 28.63 5.45 11.39
N GLY A 101 29.06 4.24 11.79
CA GLY A 101 30.19 4.06 12.69
C GLY A 101 31.54 4.51 12.12
N ASN A 102 31.70 4.44 10.80
CA ASN A 102 32.93 4.79 10.09
C ASN A 102 32.81 6.10 9.29
N LEU A 103 31.71 6.84 9.41
CA LEU A 103 31.50 8.07 8.65
C LEU A 103 31.99 9.28 9.43
N THR A 104 32.60 10.22 8.71
CA THR A 104 32.85 11.56 9.26
C THR A 104 31.54 12.33 9.42
N PRO A 105 31.49 13.35 10.30
CA PRO A 105 30.28 14.16 10.45
C PRO A 105 29.76 14.77 9.13
N PRO A 106 30.61 15.29 8.22
CA PRO A 106 30.15 15.74 6.91
C PRO A 106 29.53 14.63 6.06
N GLN A 107 30.14 13.44 6.01
CA GLN A 107 29.61 12.29 5.26
C GLN A 107 28.26 11.81 5.83
N ALA A 108 28.15 11.73 7.15
CA ALA A 108 26.88 11.37 7.81
C ALA A 108 25.79 12.40 7.49
N CYS A 109 26.10 13.70 7.56
CA CYS A 109 25.18 14.77 7.19
C CYS A 109 24.76 14.69 5.71
N SER A 110 25.71 14.46 4.80
CA SER A 110 25.44 14.27 3.37
C SER A 110 24.50 13.09 3.12
N LEU A 111 24.69 11.97 3.83
CA LEU A 111 23.83 10.79 3.69
C LEU A 111 22.42 11.03 4.27
N LEU A 112 22.33 11.71 5.41
CA LEU A 112 21.04 12.07 6.02
C LEU A 112 20.25 13.07 5.18
N SER A 113 20.92 13.87 4.34
CA SER A 113 20.23 14.79 3.42
C SER A 113 19.27 14.08 2.45
N CYS A 114 19.54 12.80 2.14
CA CYS A 114 18.66 11.97 1.32
C CYS A 114 17.29 11.66 1.95
N PHE A 115 17.11 11.86 3.26
CA PHE A 115 15.88 11.54 3.97
C PHE A 115 14.95 12.74 4.19
N VAL A 116 15.44 13.96 3.96
CA VAL A 116 14.71 15.20 4.28
C VAL A 116 14.42 16.05 3.04
N CYS A 117 15.06 15.76 1.90
CA CYS A 117 14.88 16.49 0.67
C CYS A 117 13.97 15.72 -0.29
N ASP A 118 12.69 16.11 -0.35
CA ASP A 118 11.70 15.55 -1.29
C ASP A 118 11.71 16.27 -2.65
N GLU A 119 12.47 17.35 -2.79
CA GLU A 119 12.55 18.11 -4.03
C GLU A 119 13.32 17.34 -5.11
N LYS A 120 12.74 17.29 -6.31
CA LYS A 120 13.41 16.70 -7.47
C LYS A 120 14.46 17.67 -8.00
N GLY A 121 15.74 17.34 -7.78
CA GLY A 121 16.86 18.05 -8.39
C GLY A 121 16.82 17.97 -9.92
N GLN A 122 17.22 19.06 -10.58
CA GLN A 122 17.33 19.10 -12.05
C GLN A 122 18.55 18.30 -12.55
N GLU A 123 19.58 18.15 -11.71
CA GLU A 123 20.81 17.43 -12.03
C GLU A 123 21.21 16.50 -10.88
N THR A 124 21.76 15.34 -11.21
CA THR A 124 22.38 14.43 -10.23
C THR A 124 23.89 14.65 -10.24
N PRO A 125 24.49 15.22 -9.17
CA PRO A 125 25.92 15.49 -9.16
C PRO A 125 26.71 14.18 -9.18
N LYS A 126 27.88 14.19 -9.85
CA LYS A 126 28.83 13.07 -9.77
C LYS A 126 29.38 12.99 -8.35
N LEU A 127 29.01 11.95 -7.62
CA LEU A 127 29.46 11.73 -6.26
C LEU A 127 30.91 11.24 -6.22
N SER A 128 31.66 11.71 -5.22
CA SER A 128 32.97 11.13 -4.88
C SER A 128 32.82 9.71 -4.36
N GLU A 129 33.91 8.93 -4.38
CA GLU A 129 33.92 7.57 -3.80
C GLU A 129 33.55 7.56 -2.31
N GLU A 130 33.94 8.61 -1.58
CA GLU A 130 33.64 8.80 -0.17
C GLU A 130 32.13 8.92 0.14
N LEU A 131 31.33 9.42 -0.81
CA LEU A 131 29.88 9.57 -0.66
C LEU A 131 29.10 8.45 -1.36
N SER A 132 29.64 7.89 -2.45
CA SER A 132 28.97 6.84 -3.21
C SER A 132 28.94 5.51 -2.45
N GLY A 133 29.97 5.20 -1.65
CA GLY A 133 30.03 4.01 -0.81
C GLY A 133 28.89 3.97 0.23
N PRO A 134 28.78 4.97 1.13
CA PRO A 134 27.68 5.04 2.11
C PRO A 134 26.30 5.07 1.48
N LEU A 135 26.14 5.81 0.37
CA LEU A 135 24.88 5.85 -0.38
C LEU A 135 24.49 4.46 -0.90
N ARG A 136 25.44 3.68 -1.43
CA ARG A 136 25.19 2.32 -1.90
C ARG A 136 24.78 1.39 -0.76
N GLN A 137 25.43 1.49 0.40
CA GLN A 137 25.06 0.69 1.58
C GLN A 137 23.63 0.99 2.03
N MET A 138 23.23 2.26 2.08
CA MET A 138 21.86 2.66 2.37
C MET A 138 20.86 2.08 1.37
N GLN A 139 21.14 2.18 0.06
CA GLN A 139 20.28 1.62 -0.99
C GLN A 139 20.15 0.11 -0.89
N ASP A 140 21.23 -0.60 -0.56
CA ASP A 140 21.20 -2.05 -0.37
C ASP A 140 20.42 -2.47 0.88
N LEU A 141 20.37 -1.66 1.94
CA LEU A 141 19.48 -1.85 3.08
C LEU A 141 18.02 -1.57 2.71
N ALA A 142 17.76 -0.47 2.00
CA ALA A 142 16.41 -0.10 1.56
C ALA A 142 15.75 -1.19 0.70
N ARG A 143 16.51 -1.85 -0.18
CA ARG A 143 16.02 -2.98 -1.00
C ARG A 143 15.68 -4.25 -0.20
N ARG A 144 16.22 -4.41 1.01
CA ARG A 144 15.96 -5.58 1.86
C ARG A 144 14.70 -5.43 2.70
N ILE A 145 14.31 -4.19 3.01
CA ILE A 145 13.10 -3.86 3.77
C ILE A 145 11.88 -4.17 2.91
#